data_AF-A0A1Z9GXV6-F1
#
_entry.id   AF-A0A1Z9GXV6-F1
#
_cell.length_a   1.000
_cell.length_b   1.000
_cell.length_c   1.000
_cell.angle_alpha   90.00
_cell.angle_beta   90.00
_cell.angle_gamma   90.00
#
_symmetry.space_group_name_H-M   'P 1'
#
loop_
_entity.id
_entity.type
_entity.pdbx_description
1 polymer ?
#
loop_
_entity_poly.entity_id
_entity_poly.type
_entity_poly.pdbx_seq_one_letter_code
_entity_poly.pdbx_strand_id
1 'polypeptide(L)'
;MKNSNLSNPILPEETELKKIILNYVGNKINPDNDNITVEHIIDVFADQFPEFLLVLAEENWINGYTQALSDTKYVEKNEKLYTNKE
;
A
#
# COMPACT_ATOMS: atom_id res chain seq x y z
N MET A 1 -12.94 -0.09 -7.10
CA MET A 1 -12.49 1.31 -7.03
C MET A 1 -10.97 1.30 -7.03
N LYS A 2 -10.29 2.04 -7.91
CA LYS A 2 -8.81 2.12 -7.92
C LYS A 2 -8.37 3.16 -6.87
N ASN A 3 -7.29 2.91 -6.15
CA ASN A 3 -6.75 3.86 -5.18
C ASN A 3 -6.25 5.11 -5.92
N SER A 4 -6.82 6.28 -5.62
CA SER A 4 -6.49 7.55 -6.29
C SER A 4 -5.05 7.98 -6.09
N ASN A 5 -4.40 7.54 -5.01
CA ASN A 5 -3.02 7.90 -4.71
C ASN A 5 -1.99 7.24 -5.64
N LEU A 6 -2.39 6.22 -6.41
CA LEU A 6 -1.48 5.54 -7.35
C LEU A 6 -1.01 6.46 -8.49
N SER A 7 -1.89 7.34 -8.94
CA SER A 7 -1.65 8.22 -10.09
C SER A 7 -1.06 9.57 -9.69
N ASN A 8 -0.88 9.83 -8.40
CA ASN A 8 -0.33 11.10 -7.93
C ASN A 8 1.17 11.19 -8.31
N PRO A 9 1.60 12.28 -8.95
CA PRO A 9 3.02 12.54 -9.18
C PRO A 9 3.77 12.63 -7.86
N ILE A 10 5.00 12.12 -7.86
CA ILE A 10 5.83 12.09 -6.67
C ILE A 10 6.91 13.19 -6.75
N LEU A 11 6.93 14.07 -5.75
CA LEU A 11 7.99 15.09 -5.65
C LEU A 11 9.31 14.48 -5.13
N PRO A 12 10.46 14.83 -5.73
CA PRO A 12 11.77 14.24 -5.42
C PRO A 12 12.37 14.66 -4.07
N GLU A 13 11.76 15.62 -3.38
CA GLU A 13 12.44 16.39 -2.33
C GLU A 13 12.39 15.76 -0.92
N GLU A 14 11.72 14.61 -0.74
CA GLU A 14 11.41 14.17 0.62
C GLU A 14 12.51 13.33 1.30
N THR A 15 13.28 12.49 0.59
CA THR A 15 14.38 11.70 1.18
C THR A 15 15.43 11.26 0.15
N GLU A 16 16.63 10.88 0.60
CA GLU A 16 17.69 10.35 -0.27
C GLU A 16 17.29 9.03 -0.96
N LEU A 17 16.65 8.12 -0.22
CA LEU A 17 16.12 6.87 -0.77
C LEU A 17 15.10 7.15 -1.88
N LYS A 18 14.23 8.14 -1.68
CA LYS A 18 13.23 8.54 -2.67
C LYS A 18 13.90 9.03 -3.96
N LYS A 19 14.96 9.82 -3.89
CA LYS A 19 15.73 10.24 -5.08
C LYS A 19 16.35 9.06 -5.81
N ILE A 20 16.96 8.12 -5.10
CA ILE A 20 17.55 6.91 -5.69
C ILE A 20 16.48 6.13 -6.47
N ILE A 21 15.32 5.90 -5.85
CA ILE A 21 14.21 5.18 -6.47
C ILE A 21 13.69 5.94 -7.70
N LEU A 22 13.39 7.23 -7.57
CA LEU A 22 12.83 8.04 -8.67
C LEU A 22 13.77 8.12 -9.86
N ASN A 23 15.08 8.30 -9.63
CA ASN A 23 16.06 8.32 -10.71
C ASN A 23 16.17 6.96 -11.39
N TYR A 24 16.20 5.87 -10.62
CA TYR A 24 16.27 4.51 -11.18
C TYR A 24 15.04 4.20 -12.02
N VAL A 25 13.84 4.44 -11.46
CA VAL A 25 12.56 4.19 -12.12
C VAL A 25 12.40 5.09 -13.35
N GLY A 26 12.72 6.38 -13.25
CA GLY A 26 12.65 7.32 -14.37
C GLY A 26 13.54 6.92 -15.54
N ASN A 27 14.77 6.50 -15.28
CA ASN A 27 15.66 5.98 -16.33
C ASN A 27 15.16 4.67 -16.95
N LYS A 28 14.47 3.83 -16.17
CA LYS A 28 13.98 2.52 -16.62
C LYS A 28 12.75 2.64 -17.51
N ILE A 29 11.79 3.49 -17.14
CA ILE A 29 10.50 3.62 -17.84
C ILE A 29 10.51 4.73 -18.90
N ASN A 30 11.39 5.74 -18.76
CA ASN A 30 11.54 6.89 -19.64
C ASN A 30 10.19 7.53 -20.05
N PRO A 31 9.45 8.11 -19.09
CA PRO A 31 8.08 8.58 -19.33
C PRO A 31 8.06 9.88 -20.15
N ASP A 32 6.98 10.08 -20.92
CA ASP A 32 6.86 11.22 -21.85
C ASP A 32 6.87 12.61 -21.19
N ASN A 33 6.53 12.70 -19.90
CA ASN A 33 6.31 13.97 -19.19
C ASN A 33 7.17 14.16 -17.94
N ASP A 34 8.30 13.45 -17.83
CA ASP A 34 9.22 13.44 -16.67
C ASP A 34 8.56 13.18 -15.30
N ASN A 35 7.26 12.85 -15.25
CA ASN A 35 6.54 12.62 -14.02
C ASN A 35 6.53 11.13 -13.67
N ILE A 36 7.09 10.81 -12.50
CA ILE A 36 7.03 9.48 -11.92
C ILE A 36 5.87 9.42 -10.91
N THR A 37 5.02 8.41 -11.07
CA THR A 37 3.89 8.13 -10.17
C THR A 37 4.22 6.94 -9.27
N VAL A 38 3.39 6.70 -8.25
CA VAL A 38 3.52 5.51 -7.40
C VAL A 38 3.31 4.23 -8.23
N GLU A 39 2.40 4.26 -9.19
CA GLU A 39 2.14 3.14 -10.10
C GLU A 39 3.40 2.74 -10.87
N HIS A 40 4.14 3.70 -11.43
CA HIS A 40 5.42 3.42 -12.10
C HIS A 40 6.46 2.76 -11.18
N ILE A 41 6.55 3.19 -9.92
CA ILE A 41 7.47 2.58 -8.95
C ILE A 41 7.04 1.14 -8.66
N ILE A 42 5.74 0.92 -8.43
CA ILE A 42 5.20 -0.41 -8.15
C ILE A 42 5.48 -1.35 -9.33
N ASP A 43 5.26 -0.90 -10.57
CA ASP A 43 5.49 -1.72 -11.76
C ASP A 43 6.97 -2.16 -11.88
N VAL A 44 7.91 -1.23 -11.66
CA VAL A 44 9.34 -1.57 -11.67
C VAL A 44 9.71 -2.50 -10.52
N PHE A 45 9.19 -2.27 -9.32
CA PHE A 45 9.45 -3.13 -8.17
C PHE A 45 8.81 -4.52 -8.34
N ALA A 46 7.67 -4.62 -9.01
CA ALA A 46 7.02 -5.91 -9.30
C ALA A 46 7.82 -6.73 -10.31
N ASP A 47 8.44 -6.06 -11.31
CA ASP A 47 9.30 -6.72 -12.30
C ASP A 47 10.66 -7.13 -11.70
N GLN A 48 11.24 -6.30 -10.82
CA GLN A 48 12.67 -6.42 -10.46
C GLN A 48 12.96 -6.70 -8.99
N PHE A 49 11.99 -6.50 -8.10
CA PHE A 49 12.12 -6.86 -6.68
C PHE A 49 10.81 -7.45 -6.13
N PRO A 50 10.27 -8.50 -6.77
CA PRO A 50 8.96 -9.05 -6.43
C PRO A 50 8.91 -9.60 -5.00
N GLU A 51 10.00 -10.13 -4.46
CA GLU A 51 10.04 -10.71 -3.11
C GLU A 51 9.70 -9.66 -2.03
N PHE A 52 10.11 -8.41 -2.24
CA PHE A 52 9.77 -7.31 -1.34
C PHE A 52 8.28 -6.97 -1.39
N LEU A 53 7.73 -6.81 -2.59
CA LEU A 53 6.31 -6.47 -2.76
C LEU A 53 5.38 -7.60 -2.33
N LEU A 54 5.73 -8.85 -2.63
CA LEU A 54 4.92 -10.03 -2.28
C LEU A 54 4.81 -10.19 -0.77
N VAL A 55 5.92 -10.14 -0.03
CA VAL A 55 5.88 -10.26 1.44
C VAL A 55 5.07 -9.13 2.07
N LEU A 56 5.22 -7.89 1.57
CA LEU A 56 4.42 -6.76 2.04
C LEU A 56 2.92 -6.96 1.78
N ALA A 57 2.56 -7.48 0.60
CA ALA A 57 1.18 -7.74 0.22
C ALA A 57 0.55 -8.88 1.04
N GLU A 58 1.29 -9.98 1.26
CA GLU A 58 0.86 -11.12 2.06
C GLU A 58 0.60 -10.74 3.52
N GLU A 59 1.55 -10.04 4.14
CA GLU A 59 1.38 -9.54 5.52
C GLU A 59 0.17 -8.60 5.63
N ASN A 60 0.00 -7.67 4.69
CA ASN A 60 -1.17 -6.78 4.67
C ASN A 60 -2.49 -7.56 4.50
N TRP A 61 -2.49 -8.61 3.68
CA TRP A 61 -3.65 -9.48 3.49
C TRP A 61 -4.01 -10.20 4.79
N ILE A 62 -3.04 -10.89 5.42
CA ILE A 62 -3.24 -11.61 6.69
C ILE A 62 -3.73 -10.67 7.80
N ASN A 63 -3.12 -9.49 7.92
CA ASN A 63 -3.51 -8.49 8.91
C ASN A 63 -4.94 -7.97 8.66
N GLY A 64 -5.33 -7.78 7.40
CA GLY A 64 -6.70 -7.41 7.03
C GLY A 64 -7.76 -8.41 7.52
N TYR A 65 -7.53 -9.72 7.31
CA TYR A 65 -8.44 -10.76 7.83
C TYR A 65 -8.44 -10.81 9.36
N THR A 66 -7.26 -10.70 9.96
CA THR A 66 -7.11 -10.71 11.43
C THR A 66 -7.89 -9.56 12.06
N GLN A 67 -7.82 -8.37 11.46
CA GLN A 67 -8.60 -7.20 11.87
C GLN A 67 -10.10 -7.47 11.74
N ALA A 68 -10.57 -7.94 10.58
CA ALA A 68 -11.99 -8.19 10.34
C ALA A 68 -12.59 -9.22 11.32
N LEU A 69 -11.85 -10.29 11.63
CA LEU A 69 -12.25 -11.27 12.64
C LEU A 69 -12.30 -10.66 14.06
N SER A 70 -11.35 -9.78 14.37
CA SER A 70 -11.29 -9.09 15.66
C SER A 70 -12.44 -8.09 15.81
N ASP A 71 -12.79 -7.37 14.76
CA ASP A 71 -13.91 -6.43 14.72
C ASP A 71 -15.24 -7.16 14.94
N THR A 72 -15.42 -8.32 14.29
CA THR A 72 -16.62 -9.15 14.48
C THR A 72 -16.76 -9.60 15.94
N LYS A 73 -15.69 -10.11 16.54
CA LYS A 73 -15.67 -10.51 17.97
C LYS A 73 -15.93 -9.33 18.90
N TYR A 74 -15.41 -8.15 18.56
CA TYR A 74 -15.66 -6.93 19.31
C TYR A 74 -17.14 -6.57 19.28
N VAL A 75 -17.78 -6.55 18.11
CA VAL A 75 -19.21 -6.25 17.97
C VAL A 75 -20.06 -7.24 18.77
N GLU A 76 -19.85 -8.56 18.60
CA GLU A 76 -20.60 -9.59 19.34
C GLU A 76 -20.50 -9.43 20.86
N LYS A 77 -19.31 -9.10 21.37
CA LYS A 77 -19.09 -8.88 22.80
C LYS A 77 -19.85 -7.65 23.29
N ASN A 78 -19.82 -6.56 22.53
CA ASN A 78 -20.47 -5.33 22.91
C ASN A 78 -22.00 -5.43 22.81
N GLU A 79 -22.54 -6.07 21.78
CA GLU A 79 -23.99 -6.35 21.69
C GLU A 79 -24.51 -7.12 22.91
N LYS A 80 -23.78 -8.15 23.35
CA LYS A 80 -24.09 -8.90 24.58
C LYS A 80 -24.04 -8.03 25.84
N LEU A 81 -23.14 -7.06 25.91
CA LEU A 81 -23.06 -6.15 27.07
C LEU A 81 -24.25 -5.19 27.14
N TYR A 82 -24.84 -4.80 26.00
CA TYR A 82 -26.01 -3.94 25.95
C TYR A 82 -27.32 -4.71 26.17
N THR A 83 -27.42 -5.98 25.73
CA THR A 83 -28.63 -6.81 25.94
C THR A 83 -28.76 -7.36 27.36
N ASN A 84 -27.66 -7.52 28.11
CA ASN A 84 -27.69 -8.02 29.50
C ASN A 84 -27.82 -6.91 30.56
N LYS A 85 -28.21 -5.68 30.17
CA LYS A 85 -28.36 -4.51 31.05
C LYS A 85 -29.83 -4.15 31.36
N GLU A 86 -30.78 -4.96 30.93
CA GLU A 86 -32.19 -4.95 31.35
C GLU A 86 -32.45 -6.09 32.34
#